data_AF-A0A0F9A120-F1
#
_entry.id   AF-A0A0F9A120-F1
#
_cell.length_a   1.000
_cell.length_b   1.000
_cell.length_c   1.000
_cell.angle_alpha   90.00
_cell.angle_beta   90.00
_cell.angle_gamma   90.00
#
_symmetry.space_group_name_H-M   'P 1'
#
loop_
_entity.id
_entity.type
_entity.pdbx_description
1 polymer ?
#
loop_
_entity_poly.entity_id
_entity_poly.type
_entity_poly.pdbx_seq_one_letter_code
_entity_poly.pdbx_strand_id
1 'polypeptide(L)'
;MTVIAIEAALQNINFQIHFGAPYQNALRDFLLPIFRQIIEDCPEDIRPIWKQHESKWVFKNGSYIKLCGANNGQFDNLRGNKS
;
A
#
# COMPACT_ATOMS: atom_id res chain seq x y z
N MET A 1 12.57 2.15 2.22
CA MET A 1 11.39 1.45 2.76
C MET A 1 10.33 1.21 1.69
N THR A 2 9.88 2.24 0.96
CA THR A 2 8.82 2.12 -0.07
C THR A 2 9.17 1.18 -1.23
N VAL A 3 10.40 1.25 -1.75
CA VAL A 3 10.89 0.37 -2.83
C VAL A 3 10.88 -1.10 -2.40
N ILE A 4 11.41 -1.39 -1.20
CA ILE A 4 11.44 -2.75 -0.64
C ILE A 4 10.02 -3.32 -0.49
N ALA A 5 9.05 -2.49 -0.10
CA ALA A 5 7.65 -2.93 0.00
C ALA A 5 7.05 -3.28 -1.37
N ILE A 6 7.35 -2.49 -2.41
CA ILE A 6 6.92 -2.78 -3.79
C ILE A 6 7.56 -4.08 -4.29
N GLU A 7 8.86 -4.24 -4.08
CA GLU A 7 9.59 -5.45 -4.46
C GLU A 7 9.02 -6.69 -3.77
N ALA A 8 8.82 -6.63 -2.45
CA ALA A 8 8.21 -7.71 -1.69
C ALA A 8 6.79 -8.04 -2.18
N ALA A 9 5.99 -7.02 -2.53
CA ALA A 9 4.65 -7.22 -3.08
C ALA A 9 4.66 -7.85 -4.48
N LEU A 10 5.69 -7.61 -5.29
CA LEU A 10 5.85 -8.21 -6.61
C LEU A 10 6.38 -9.66 -6.53
N GLN A 11 7.34 -9.91 -5.63
CA GLN A 11 7.97 -11.22 -5.45
C GLN A 11 7.05 -12.27 -4.80
N ASN A 12 6.10 -11.82 -3.96
CA ASN A 12 5.20 -12.71 -3.23
C ASN A 12 3.77 -12.57 -3.77
N ILE A 13 3.07 -13.70 -3.91
CA ILE A 13 1.67 -13.75 -4.37
C ILE A 13 0.74 -13.52 -3.16
N ASN A 14 -0.34 -12.75 -3.34
CA ASN A 14 -1.33 -12.43 -2.30
C ASN A 14 -0.73 -11.81 -1.02
N PHE A 15 0.38 -11.09 -1.16
CA PHE A 15 1.11 -10.52 -0.03
C PHE A 15 0.52 -9.18 0.43
N GLN A 16 0.39 -9.02 1.74
CA GLN A 16 -0.32 -7.88 2.33
C GLN A 16 0.65 -7.04 3.16
N ILE A 17 0.80 -5.76 2.77
CA ILE A 17 1.69 -4.82 3.45
C ILE A 17 0.86 -3.66 3.96
N HIS A 18 1.05 -3.30 5.23
CA HIS A 18 0.33 -2.21 5.88
C HIS A 18 1.31 -1.14 6.36
N PHE A 19 1.17 0.08 5.83
CA PHE A 19 1.87 1.26 6.35
C PHE A 19 1.01 1.92 7.42
N GLY A 20 1.49 1.89 8.65
CA GLY A 20 0.81 2.50 9.80
C GLY A 20 1.40 3.86 10.17
N ALA A 21 0.52 4.84 10.43
CA ALA A 21 0.89 6.10 11.05
C ALA A 21 -0.28 6.65 11.88
N PRO A 22 -0.07 7.68 12.72
CA PRO A 22 -1.16 8.29 13.47
C PRO A 22 -2.28 8.81 12.55
N TYR A 23 -1.92 9.51 11.48
CA TYR A 23 -2.86 10.07 10.50
C TYR A 23 -2.65 9.46 9.12
N GLN A 24 -3.69 8.84 8.56
CA GLN A 24 -3.67 8.26 7.21
C GLN A 24 -3.44 9.32 6.13
N ASN A 25 -3.97 10.54 6.33
CA ASN A 25 -3.79 11.64 5.38
C ASN A 25 -2.32 12.04 5.25
N ALA A 26 -1.59 12.09 6.38
CA ALA A 26 -0.16 12.36 6.35
C ALA A 26 0.60 11.27 5.56
N LEU A 27 0.29 9.99 5.78
CA LEU A 27 0.88 8.91 4.98
C LEU A 27 0.57 9.08 3.50
N ARG A 28 -0.65 9.44 3.17
CA ARG A 28 -1.08 9.65 1.79
C ARG A 28 -0.28 10.77 1.12
N ASP A 29 -0.09 11.89 1.81
CA ASP A 29 0.63 13.05 1.30
C ASP A 29 2.11 12.75 1.06
N PHE A 30 2.74 11.94 1.92
CA PHE A 30 4.14 11.54 1.74
C PHE A 30 4.33 10.37 0.78
N LEU A 31 3.52 9.32 0.88
CA LEU A 31 3.74 8.08 0.13
C LEU A 31 3.20 8.13 -1.30
N LEU A 32 2.09 8.82 -1.60
CA LEU A 32 1.59 8.90 -2.97
C LEU A 32 2.59 9.48 -3.98
N PRO A 33 3.22 10.64 -3.74
CA PRO A 33 4.17 11.19 -4.70
C PRO A 33 5.38 10.26 -4.88
N ILE A 34 5.89 9.69 -3.78
CA ILE A 34 7.02 8.75 -3.83
C ILE A 34 6.66 7.49 -4.62
N PHE A 35 5.49 6.90 -4.37
CA PHE A 35 5.03 5.72 -5.11
C PHE A 35 4.90 6.01 -6.60
N ARG A 36 4.31 7.16 -6.97
CA ARG A 36 4.16 7.57 -8.37
C ARG A 36 5.50 7.70 -9.08
N GLN A 37 6.49 8.29 -8.41
CA GLN A 37 7.84 8.40 -8.94
C GLN A 37 8.49 7.03 -9.12
N ILE A 38 8.33 6.11 -8.16
CA ILE A 38 8.92 4.76 -8.26
C ILE A 38 8.30 3.95 -9.41
N ILE A 39 6.99 4.09 -9.65
CA ILE A 39 6.29 3.31 -10.68
C ILE A 39 6.23 4.00 -12.04
N GLU A 40 6.87 5.16 -12.20
CA GLU A 40 6.89 5.93 -13.46
C GLU A 40 7.42 5.07 -14.62
N ASP A 41 8.53 4.38 -14.38
CA ASP A 41 9.18 3.47 -15.33
C ASP A 41 8.67 2.01 -15.25
N CYS A 42 7.63 1.77 -14.43
CA CYS A 42 7.12 0.41 -14.22
C CYS A 42 6.30 -0.06 -15.43
N PRO A 43 6.59 -1.25 -16.00
CA PRO A 43 5.83 -1.83 -17.11
C PRO A 43 4.33 -1.96 -16.81
N GLU A 44 3.47 -1.71 -17.80
CA GLU A 44 2.00 -1.71 -17.65
C GLU A 44 1.41 -3.07 -17.24
N ASP A 45 2.10 -4.16 -17.56
CA ASP A 45 1.71 -5.52 -17.23
C ASP A 45 1.81 -5.81 -15.73
N ILE A 46 2.71 -5.15 -14.99
CA ILE A 46 2.90 -5.35 -13.54
C ILE A 46 2.62 -4.10 -12.70
N ARG A 47 2.34 -2.95 -13.33
CA ARG A 47 2.10 -1.67 -12.66
C ARG A 47 0.94 -1.76 -11.64
N PRO A 48 1.17 -1.40 -10.36
CA PRO A 48 0.12 -1.40 -9.36
C PRO A 48 -0.88 -0.26 -9.55
N ILE A 49 -2.13 -0.51 -9.20
CA ILE A 49 -3.25 0.44 -9.34
C ILE A 49 -3.59 1.03 -7.97
N TRP A 50 -3.63 2.36 -7.88
CA TRP A 50 -4.10 3.05 -6.69
C TRP A 50 -5.63 3.01 -6.58
N LYS A 51 -6.14 2.47 -5.47
CA LYS A 51 -7.57 2.45 -5.12
C LYS A 51 -7.83 3.48 -4.02
N GLN A 52 -8.20 4.70 -4.43
CA GLN A 52 -8.35 5.84 -3.54
C GLN A 52 -9.31 5.62 -2.36
N HIS A 53 -10.46 4.99 -2.62
CA HIS A 53 -11.48 4.74 -1.58
C HIS A 53 -10.96 3.82 -0.47
N GLU A 54 -10.11 2.86 -0.83
CA GLU A 54 -9.55 1.87 0.11
C GLU A 54 -8.16 2.28 0.61
N SER A 55 -7.62 3.39 0.11
CA SER A 55 -6.26 3.87 0.37
C SER A 55 -5.20 2.77 0.25
N LYS A 56 -5.27 2.00 -0.85
CA LYS A 56 -4.33 0.90 -1.12
C LYS A 56 -3.86 0.87 -2.57
N TRP A 57 -2.64 0.39 -2.78
CA TRP A 57 -2.15 -0.03 -4.09
C TRP A 57 -2.41 -1.53 -4.26
N VAL A 58 -2.93 -1.92 -5.43
CA VAL A 58 -3.24 -3.32 -5.76
C VAL A 58 -2.37 -3.76 -6.92
N PHE A 59 -1.73 -4.91 -6.75
CA PHE A 59 -0.88 -5.56 -7.74
C PHE A 59 -1.67 -6.66 -8.45
N LYS A 60 -1.30 -6.99 -9.69
CA LYS A 60 -2.02 -8.03 -10.46
C LYS A 60 -1.89 -9.43 -9.88
N ASN A 61 -0.87 -9.69 -9.08
CA ASN A 61 -0.65 -10.94 -8.36
C ASN A 61 -1.49 -11.07 -7.06
N GLY A 62 -2.46 -10.18 -6.84
CA GLY A 62 -3.32 -10.19 -5.65
C GLY A 62 -2.70 -9.53 -4.41
N SER A 63 -1.41 -9.16 -4.47
CA SER A 63 -0.75 -8.43 -3.40
C SER A 63 -1.28 -7.00 -3.29
N TYR A 64 -1.21 -6.43 -2.10
CA TYR A 64 -1.61 -5.04 -1.90
C TYR A 64 -0.81 -4.35 -0.80
N ILE A 65 -0.69 -3.03 -0.94
CA ILE A 65 -0.07 -2.14 0.04
C ILE A 65 -1.15 -1.17 0.51
N LYS A 66 -1.53 -1.22 1.79
CA LYS A 66 -2.59 -0.40 2.38
C LYS A 66 -2.02 0.65 3.33
N LEU A 67 -2.57 1.85 3.29
CA LEU A 67 -2.29 2.92 4.25
C LEU A 67 -3.31 2.85 5.39
N CYS A 68 -2.82 2.75 6.62
CA CYS A 68 -3.64 2.66 7.82
C CYS A 68 -3.34 3.83 8.77
N GLY A 69 -4.37 4.58 9.13
CA GLY A 69 -4.31 5.61 10.18
C GLY A 69 -4.80 5.07 11.52
N ALA A 70 -4.09 5.38 12.61
CA ALA A 70 -4.50 4.97 13.96
C ALA A 70 -5.58 5.86 14.59
N ASN A 71 -5.76 7.11 14.12
CA ASN A 71 -6.58 8.09 14.83
C ASN A 71 -8.11 7.92 14.77
N ASN A 72 -8.65 7.12 13.85
CA ASN A 72 -10.11 6.98 13.68
C ASN A 72 -10.70 5.73 14.38
N GLY A 73 -10.07 5.23 15.44
CA GLY A 73 -10.54 4.01 16.12
C GLY A 73 -10.39 2.73 15.29
N GLN A 74 -9.71 2.79 14.14
CA GLN A 74 -9.44 1.66 13.25
C GLN A 74 -8.20 0.85 13.67
N PHE A 75 -8.05 0.60 14.97
CA PHE A 75 -7.00 -0.28 15.49
C PHE A 75 -7.09 -1.70 14.89
N ASP A 76 -8.29 -2.15 14.55
CA ASP A 76 -8.53 -3.43 13.87
C ASP A 76 -7.92 -3.52 12.46
N ASN A 77 -7.88 -2.41 11.71
CA ASN A 77 -7.26 -2.39 10.37
C ASN A 77 -5.74 -2.56 10.41
N LEU A 78 -5.10 -2.27 11.56
CA LEU A 78 -3.68 -2.49 11.80
C LEU A 78 -3.39 -3.88 12.38
N ARG A 79 -4.38 -4.50 13.03
CA ARG A 79 -4.22 -5.80 13.71
C ARG A 79 -4.32 -7.02 12.78
N GLY A 80 -4.65 -6.79 11.51
CA GLY A 80 -4.86 -7.84 10.53
C GLY A 80 -6.19 -8.54 10.80
N ASN A 81 -7.06 -8.60 9.78
CA ASN A 81 -8.25 -9.46 9.89
C ASN A 81 -7.75 -10.91 9.86
N LYS A 82 -7.86 -11.62 10.99
CA LYS A 82 -7.76 -13.08 11.00
C LYS A 82 -9.00 -13.61 10.28
N SER A 83 -8.80 -14.14 9.08
CA SER A 83 -9.69 -15.22 8.59
C SER A 83 -9.40 -16.50 9.35
#